data_AF-K6YNV1-F1
#
_entry.id   AF-K6YNV1-F1
#
_cell.length_a   1.000
_cell.length_b   1.000
_cell.length_c   1.000
_cell.angle_alpha   90.00
_cell.angle_beta   90.00
_cell.angle_gamma   90.00
#
_symmetry.space_group_name_H-M   'P 1'
#
loop_
_entity.id
_entity.type
_entity.pdbx_description
1 polymer ?
#
loop_
_entity_poly.entity_id
_entity_poly.type
_entity_poly.pdbx_seq_one_letter_code
_entity_poly.pdbx_strand_id
1 'polypeptide(L)' 'MKLGVHVQAAVACGITTKGPWRSAKTPEINQALSLDSLKSEGLYSLRDGWIALQLPK' A
#
# COMPACT_ATOMS: atom_id res chain seq x y z
N MET A 1 10.62 1.85 12.09
CA MET A 1 9.21 1.72 11.65
C MET A 1 9.10 0.48 10.78
N LYS A 2 8.16 -0.44 11.09
CA LYS A 2 8.06 -1.75 10.43
C LYS A 2 7.81 -1.67 8.90
N LEU A 3 7.15 -0.58 8.47
CA LEU A 3 6.77 -0.34 7.07
C LEU A 3 7.69 0.65 6.33
N GLY A 4 8.86 1.00 6.88
CA GLY A 4 9.87 1.82 6.17
C GLY A 4 9.53 3.30 5.93
N VAL A 5 8.45 3.81 6.53
CA VAL A 5 8.03 5.22 6.38
C VAL A 5 8.86 6.16 7.26
N HIS A 6 9.04 7.40 6.81
CA HIS A 6 9.67 8.45 7.59
C HIS A 6 8.83 8.82 8.82
N VAL A 7 9.48 9.04 9.97
CA VAL A 7 8.78 9.26 11.26
C VAL A 7 7.83 10.45 11.19
N GLN A 8 8.25 11.53 10.55
CA GLN A 8 7.43 12.73 10.39
C GLN A 8 6.15 12.47 9.58
N ALA A 9 6.22 11.62 8.55
CA ALA A 9 5.07 11.27 7.72
C ALA A 9 4.07 10.40 8.48
N ALA A 10 4.55 9.46 9.30
CA ALA A 10 3.68 8.66 10.15
C ALA A 10 2.96 9.52 11.22
N VAL A 11 3.66 10.50 11.80
CA VAL A 11 3.07 11.45 12.76
C VAL A 11 2.03 12.34 12.06
N ALA A 12 2.36 12.90 10.89
CA ALA A 12 1.46 13.74 10.11
C ALA A 12 0.17 13.00 9.71
N CYS A 13 0.31 11.73 9.27
CA CYS A 13 -0.82 10.87 8.98
C CYS A 13 -1.64 10.50 10.23
N GLY A 14 -1.00 10.34 11.40
CA GLY A 14 -1.69 9.97 12.64
C GLY A 14 -2.54 11.09 13.25
N ILE A 15 -2.11 12.35 13.10
CA ILE A 15 -2.82 13.52 13.65
C ILE A 15 -3.79 14.17 12.66
N THR A 16 -3.90 13.62 11.45
CA THR A 16 -4.72 14.21 10.38
C THR A 16 -6.20 14.19 10.73
N THR A 17 -6.90 15.28 10.44
CA THR A 17 -8.38 15.34 10.50
C THR A 17 -9.03 14.88 9.20
N LYS A 18 -8.23 14.55 8.17
CA LYS A 18 -8.74 14.02 6.90
C LYS A 18 -9.46 12.69 7.14
N GLY A 19 -10.66 12.56 6.57
CA GLY A 19 -11.42 11.32 6.64
C GLY A 19 -10.67 10.12 6.01
N PRO A 20 -10.98 8.88 6.40
CA PRO A 20 -10.21 7.69 6.02
C PRO A 20 -9.99 7.55 4.51
N TRP A 21 -11.03 7.83 3.71
CA TRP A 21 -10.94 7.75 2.25
C TRP A 21 -9.98 8.75 1.61
N ARG A 22 -9.87 9.95 2.21
CA ARG A 22 -8.91 10.97 1.75
C ARG A 22 -7.50 10.64 2.22
N SER A 23 -7.35 10.14 3.44
CA SER A 23 -6.06 9.75 4.00
C SER A 23 -5.46 8.56 3.25
N ALA A 24 -6.27 7.56 2.88
CA ALA A 24 -5.85 6.36 2.17
C ALA A 24 -5.07 6.62 0.86
N LYS A 25 -5.31 7.76 0.20
CA LYS A 25 -4.66 8.11 -1.08
C LYS A 25 -3.43 9.00 -0.91
N THR A 26 -3.01 9.26 0.33
CA THR A 26 -1.83 10.08 0.60
C THR A 26 -0.55 9.31 0.22
N PRO A 27 0.50 10.00 -0.24
CA PRO A 27 1.76 9.35 -0.59
C PRO A 27 2.36 8.56 0.58
N GLU A 28 2.18 9.06 1.81
CA GLU A 28 2.67 8.45 3.04
C GLU A 28 2.03 7.08 3.29
N ILE A 29 0.72 6.97 3.11
CA ILE A 29 0.01 5.69 3.25
C ILE A 29 0.36 4.74 2.10
N ASN A 30 0.47 5.23 0.86
CA ASN A 30 0.88 4.40 -0.26
C ASN A 30 2.32 3.89 -0.14
N GLN A 31 3.20 4.65 0.52
CA GLN A 31 4.57 4.23 0.81
C GLN A 31 4.59 3.17 1.94
N ALA A 32 3.73 3.33 2.94
CA ALA A 32 3.57 2.37 4.04
C ALA A 32 2.96 1.04 3.57
N LEU A 33 1.90 1.13 2.77
CA LEU A 33 1.11 0.03 2.23
C LEU A 33 1.39 -0.11 0.73
N SER A 34 2.66 -0.38 0.41
CA SER A 34 3.09 -0.61 -0.96
C SER A 34 2.60 -1.96 -1.46
N LEU A 35 2.62 -2.16 -2.78
CA LEU A 35 2.26 -3.46 -3.37
C LEU A 35 3.16 -4.59 -2.84
N ASP A 36 4.42 -4.31 -2.53
CA ASP A 36 5.36 -5.30 -2.01
C ASP A 36 5.02 -5.69 -0.56
N SER A 37 4.65 -4.72 0.28
CA SER A 37 4.21 -5.03 1.64
C SER A 37 2.92 -5.85 1.61
N LEU A 38 1.95 -5.48 0.77
CA LEU A 38 0.70 -6.21 0.61
C LEU A 38 0.93 -7.64 0.08
N LYS A 39 1.87 -7.82 -0.86
CA LYS A 39 2.29 -9.16 -1.32
C LYS A 39 2.87 -10.00 -0.20
N SER A 40 3.71 -9.41 0.67
CA SER A 40 4.28 -10.11 1.83
C SER A 40 3.23 -10.50 2.88
N GLU A 41 2.13 -9.74 2.97
CA GLU A 41 0.98 -10.07 3.82
C GLU A 41 0.08 -11.16 3.22
N GLY A 42 0.38 -11.62 2.00
CA GLY A 42 -0.32 -12.72 1.32
C GLY A 42 -1.36 -12.27 0.31
N LEU A 43 -1.42 -10.97 -0.05
CA LEU A 43 -2.29 -10.50 -1.12
C LEU A 43 -1.70 -10.82 -2.49
N TYR A 44 -2.53 -11.40 -3.35
CA TYR A 44 -2.14 -11.73 -4.71
C TYR A 44 -2.48 -10.58 -5.67
N SER A 45 -1.58 -10.31 -6.62
CA SER A 45 -1.81 -9.24 -7.60
C SER A 45 -2.74 -9.74 -8.71
N LEU A 46 -3.81 -8.98 -8.95
CA LEU A 46 -4.79 -9.32 -9.99
C LEU A 46 -4.16 -9.32 -11.39
N ARG A 47 -3.21 -8.40 -11.63
CA ARG A 47 -2.50 -8.31 -12.91
C ARG A 47 -1.66 -9.56 -13.16
N ASP A 48 -0.92 -10.04 -12.16
CA ASP A 48 -0.09 -11.25 -12.29
C ASP A 48 -1.00 -12.47 -12.54
N GLY A 49 -2.15 -12.55 -11.88
CA GLY A 49 -3.18 -13.58 -12.15
C GLY A 49 -3.76 -13.50 -13.55
N TRP A 50 -4.09 -12.30 -14.03
CA TRP A 50 -4.62 -12.09 -15.37
C TRP A 50 -3.60 -12.47 -16.45
N ILE A 51 -2.33 -12.09 -16.28
CA ILE A 51 -1.26 -12.47 -17.21
C ILE A 51 -1.09 -13.99 -17.25
N ALA A 52 -1.10 -14.66 -16.09
CA ALA A 52 -1.00 -16.11 -16.01
C ALA A 52 -2.17 -16.83 -16.71
N LEU A 53 -3.37 -16.25 -16.66
CA LEU A 53 -4.56 -16.81 -17.31
C LEU A 53 -4.57 -16.56 -18.83
N GLN A 54 -4.18 -15.35 -19.26
CA GLN A 54 -4.26 -14.91 -20.66
C GLN A 54 -3.12 -15.48 -21.52
N LEU A 55 -1.96 -15.74 -20.92
CA LEU A 55 -0.80 -16.33 -21.56
C LEU A 55 -0.45 -17.67 -20.89
N PRO A 56 -1.26 -18.72 -21.14
CA PRO A 56 -0.85 -20.06 -20.77
C PRO A 56 0.43 -20.40 -21.56
N LYS A 57 1.49 -20.77 -20.85
CA LYS A 57 2.70 -21.34 -21.48
C LYS A 57 2.40 -22.71 -22.07
#